data_AF-A0A087KRM0-F1
#
_entry.id   AF-A0A087KRM0-F1
#
_cell.length_a   1.000
_cell.length_b   1.000
_cell.length_c   1.000
_cell.angle_alpha   90.00
_cell.angle_beta   90.00
_cell.angle_gamma   90.00
#
_symmetry.space_group_name_H-M   'P 1'
#
loop_
_entity.id
_entity.type
_entity.pdbx_description
1 polymer ?
#
loop_
_entity_poly.entity_id
_entity_poly.type
_entity_poly.pdbx_seq_one_letter_code
_entity_poly.pdbx_strand_id
1 'polypeptide(L)' 'MYVIPSNGRSVPDPVKGDFLPKEGRNVADTNYWHRRLASGEVVLKDAAPNQKPEEAESNEL' A
#
# COMPACT_ATOMS: atom_id res chain seq x y z
N MET A 1 -3.16 1.24 -3.22
CA MET A 1 -2.67 -0.13 -3.43
C MET A 1 -2.98 -0.99 -2.21
N TYR A 2 -3.39 -2.25 -2.35
CA TYR A 2 -3.65 -3.13 -1.20
C TYR A 2 -2.43 -4.01 -0.91
N VAL A 3 -1.83 -3.82 0.27
CA VAL A 3 -0.62 -4.55 0.69
C VAL A 3 -0.92 -5.46 1.88
N ILE A 4 -0.37 -6.66 1.87
CA ILE A 4 -0.41 -7.62 2.97
C ILE A 4 1.02 -7.79 3.51
N PRO A 5 1.27 -7.65 4.82
CA PRO A 5 2.56 -7.98 5.41
C PRO A 5 2.93 -9.43 5.16
N SER A 6 4.19 -9.67 4.79
CA SER A 6 4.72 -11.03 4.77
C SER A 6 4.66 -11.63 6.18
N ASN A 7 4.30 -12.91 6.27
CA ASN A 7 4.08 -13.59 7.55
C ASN A 7 5.20 -13.32 8.57
N GLY A 8 4.80 -12.88 9.77
CA GLY A 8 5.73 -12.62 10.87
C GLY A 8 6.43 -11.27 10.83
N ARG A 9 6.16 -10.39 9.84
CA ARG A 9 6.70 -9.03 9.80
C ARG A 9 5.71 -8.00 10.32
N SER A 10 6.20 -7.11 11.19
CA SER A 10 5.50 -5.90 11.60
C SER A 10 5.93 -4.75 10.71
N VAL A 11 5.08 -4.37 9.76
CA VAL A 11 5.37 -3.32 8.79
C VAL A 11 4.65 -2.03 9.21
N PRO A 12 5.37 -0.94 9.55
CA PRO A 12 4.72 0.29 9.97
C PRO A 12 4.03 0.97 8.79
N ASP A 13 2.89 1.61 9.06
CA ASP A 13 2.17 2.51 8.19
C ASP A 13 2.57 3.95 8.56
N PRO A 14 3.32 4.67 7.70
CA PRO A 14 3.87 5.97 8.02
C PRO A 14 2.80 7.07 8.07
N VAL A 15 1.63 6.82 7.48
CA VAL A 15 0.52 7.78 7.44
C VAL A 15 -0.34 7.64 8.70
N LYS A 16 -0.64 6.39 9.10
CA LYS A 16 -1.47 6.13 10.29
C LYS A 16 -0.69 6.07 11.60
N GLY A 17 0.63 5.86 11.53
CA GLY A 17 1.48 5.69 12.71
C GLY A 17 1.24 4.37 13.45
N ASP A 18 0.56 3.40 12.83
CA ASP A 18 0.34 2.04 13.35
C ASP A 18 1.07 0.98 12.50
N PHE A 19 0.91 -0.30 12.85
CA PHE A 19 1.40 -1.40 12.02
C PHE A 19 0.28 -1.92 11.10
N LEU A 20 0.67 -2.43 9.93
CA LEU A 20 -0.27 -3.12 9.06
C LEU A 20 -0.88 -4.35 9.77
N PRO A 21 -2.20 -4.56 9.63
CA PRO A 21 -2.84 -5.78 10.11
C PRO A 21 -2.42 -6.99 9.27
N LYS A 22 -2.59 -8.20 9.81
CA LYS A 22 -2.21 -9.45 9.13
C LYS A 22 -2.95 -9.66 7.82
N GLU A 23 -4.19 -9.18 7.76
CA GLU A 23 -5.09 -9.23 6.60
C GLU A 23 -4.70 -8.20 5.52
N GLY A 24 -3.74 -7.33 5.81
CA GLY A 24 -3.34 -6.22 4.95
C GLY A 24 -4.29 -5.02 4.97
N ARG A 25 -3.92 -3.99 4.21
CA ARG A 25 -4.68 -2.72 4.16
C ARG A 25 -4.50 -2.05 2.80
N ASN A 26 -5.49 -1.24 2.41
CA ASN A 26 -5.32 -0.28 1.32
C ASN A 26 -4.50 0.93 1.80
N VAL A 27 -3.41 1.20 1.09
CA VAL A 27 -2.44 2.26 1.39
C VAL A 27 -2.21 3.12 0.15
N ALA A 28 -1.68 4.33 0.35
CA ALA A 28 -1.35 5.23 -0.74
C ALA A 28 -0.26 4.63 -1.64
N ASP A 29 -0.35 4.81 -2.96
CA ASP A 29 0.68 4.36 -3.88
C ASP A 29 1.89 5.30 -3.81
N THR A 30 2.93 4.89 -3.08
CA THR A 30 4.07 5.74 -2.76
C THR A 30 5.36 4.94 -2.79
N ASN A 31 6.49 5.63 -2.98
CA ASN A 31 7.84 5.03 -2.96
C ASN A 31 8.13 4.21 -1.69
N TYR A 32 7.50 4.56 -0.57
CA TYR A 32 7.62 3.82 0.69
C TYR A 32 7.11 2.37 0.58
N TRP A 33 5.96 2.18 -0.07
CA TRP A 33 5.35 0.87 -0.24
C TRP A 33 5.99 0.08 -1.39
N HIS A 34 6.38 0.75 -2.48
CA HIS A 34 7.19 0.11 -3.53
C HIS A 34 8.50 -0.46 -2.98
N ARG A 35 9.19 0.26 -2.09
CA ARG A 35 10.41 -0.26 -1.45
C ARG A 35 10.13 -1.51 -0.61
N ARG A 36 9.01 -1.56 0.10
CA ARG A 36 8.61 -2.74 0.90
C ARG A 36 8.23 -3.94 0.05
N LEU A 37 7.60 -3.70 -1.10
CA LEU A 37 7.37 -4.74 -2.09
C LEU A 37 8.70 -5.30 -2.61
N ALA A 38 9.64 -4.43 -2.99
CA ALA A 38 10.96 -4.83 -3.47
C ALA A 38 11.77 -5.60 -2.41
N SER A 39 11.66 -5.22 -1.13
CA SER A 39 12.26 -5.93 0.00
C SER A 39 11.53 -7.23 0.40
N GLY A 40 10.38 -7.53 -0.21
CA GLY A 40 9.53 -8.67 0.17
C GLY A 40 8.94 -8.55 1.59
N GLU A 41 8.88 -7.35 2.15
CA GLU A 41 8.24 -7.07 3.45
C GLU A 41 6.72 -7.09 3.37
N VAL A 42 6.19 -6.74 2.21
CA VAL A 42 4.77 -6.82 1.90
C VAL A 42 4.58 -7.44 0.52
N VAL A 43 3.40 -7.98 0.28
CA VAL A 43 2.94 -8.45 -1.03
C VAL A 43 1.68 -7.70 -1.43
N LEU A 44 1.46 -7.53 -2.73
CA LEU A 44 0.18 -7.02 -3.23
C LEU A 44 -0.87 -8.12 -3.06
N LYS A 45 -2.01 -7.78 -2.46
CA LYS A 45 -3.19 -8.65 -2.53
C LYS A 45 -3.72 -8.53 -3.95
N ASP A 46 -3.55 -9.60 -4.75
CA ASP A 46 -3.88 -9.71 -6.18
C ASP A 46 -4.68 -8.51 -6.70
N ALA A 47 -3.94 -7.52 -7.19
CA ALA A 47 -4.56 -6.48 -7.99
C ALA A 47 -4.94 -7.18 -9.30
N ALA A 48 -6.25 -7.35 -9.53
CA ALA A 48 -6.72 -7.37 -10.90
C ALA A 48 -6.03 -6.19 -11.64
N PRO A 49 -5.46 -6.41 -12.83
CA PRO A 49 -4.47 -5.51 -13.40
C PRO A 49 -5.14 -4.26 -13.97
N ASN A 50 -5.68 -3.36 -13.13
CA ASN A 50 -6.03 -2.00 -13.54
C ASN A 50 -6.45 -1.11 -12.36
N GLN A 51 -5.50 -0.53 -11.63
CA GLN A 51 -5.78 0.73 -10.94
C GLN A 51 -4.63 1.69 -11.24
N LYS A 52 -4.80 2.41 -12.36
CA LYS A 52 -4.16 3.71 -12.58
C LYS A 52 -4.40 4.59 -11.36
N PRO A 53 -3.42 5.42 -10.95
CA PRO A 53 -3.64 6.40 -9.89
C PRO A 53 -4.83 7.27 -10.27
N GLU A 54 -5.81 7.35 -9.38
CA GLU A 54 -6.94 8.27 -9.51
C GLU A 54 -6.37 9.68 -9.41
N GLU A 55 -6.30 10.30 -10.59
CA GLU A 55 -5.85 11.66 -10.83
C GLU A 55 -6.61 12.62 -9.92
N ALA A 56 -5.83 13.43 -9.21
CA ALA A 56 -6.31 14.70 -8.68
C ALA A 56 -6.79 15.56 -9.86
N GLU A 57 -8.10 15.66 -10.07
CA GLU A 57 -8.71 16.82 -10.74
C GLU A 57 -9.46 17.64 -9.70
N SER A 58 -8.73 18.56 -9.10
CA SER A 58 -9.28 19.88 -8.80
C SER A 58 -9.70 20.51 -10.13
N ASN A 59 -10.99 20.78 -10.33
CA ASN A 59 -11.40 21.81 -11.28
C ASN A 59 -12.61 22.61 -10.78
N GLU A 60 -12.47 23.92 -10.96
CA GLU A 60 -13.24 25.07 -10.49
C GLU A 60 -14.76 25.02 -10.69
N LEU A 61 -15.48 25.67 -9.75
CA LEU A 61 -16.67 26.48 -10.00
C LEU A 61 -16.56 27.81 -9.26
#